data_AF-X1U9F5-F1
#
_entry.id   AF-X1U9F5-F1
#
_cell.length_a   1.000
_cell.length_b   1.000
_cell.length_c   1.000
_cell.angle_alpha   90.00
_cell.angle_beta   90.00
_cell.angle_gamma   90.00
#
_symmetry.space_group_name_H-M   'P 1'
#
loop_
_entity.id
_entity.type
_entity.pdbx_description
1 polymer ?
#
loop_
_entity_poly.entity_id
_entity_poly.type
_entity_poly.pdbx_seq_one_letter_code
_entity_poly.pdbx_strand_id
1 'polypeptide(L)'
;KDHTGDGINGDDDMTLTNCTFEGNNINGIQASGSDLTIDHILIGHSTNNGIHTTNGCSLILKNSIVRYSGGHGINLTDNTETTILNSWIHNNDASGFYSSNHTVETLHLRNNTIYDNDSYGIECSEYGADPNISNCIISGNDSNDLYRVNGSFNKVNYCLLQNTHSGIGNLTGDPCFMNIDIDSDDLHLDETSQCKDSGDPNGDYDETDIDGENRIYYGRVDIGADEYYWSPADFNEDGFVNLIDCAIFVAAWQSEP
;
A
#
# COMPACT_ATOMS: atom_id res chain seq x y z
N LYS A 1 4.82 -6.26 -18.73
CA LYS A 1 6.15 -6.22 -19.38
C LYS A 1 7.13 -5.88 -18.28
N ASP A 2 8.13 -6.71 -18.05
CA ASP A 2 9.10 -6.46 -16.96
C ASP A 2 10.09 -5.42 -17.46
N HIS A 3 10.08 -4.25 -16.84
CA HIS A 3 10.99 -3.16 -17.17
C HIS A 3 12.09 -3.12 -16.10
N THR A 4 13.22 -3.78 -16.38
CA THR A 4 14.45 -3.64 -15.56
C THR A 4 15.33 -2.57 -16.18
N GLY A 5 15.89 -1.65 -15.38
CA GLY A 5 16.87 -0.68 -15.84
C GLY A 5 16.47 0.76 -15.57
N ASP A 6 15.46 1.33 -16.23
CA ASP A 6 15.23 2.79 -16.18
C ASP A 6 13.84 3.22 -15.69
N GLY A 7 13.03 2.30 -15.15
CA GLY A 7 11.63 2.58 -14.82
C GLY A 7 10.83 3.06 -16.05
N ILE A 8 9.71 3.75 -15.81
CA ILE A 8 8.98 4.51 -16.84
C ILE A 8 9.14 5.99 -16.58
N ASN A 9 9.47 6.75 -17.61
CA ASN A 9 9.47 8.21 -17.60
C ASN A 9 8.53 8.71 -18.71
N GLY A 10 7.50 9.46 -18.35
CA GLY A 10 6.50 9.97 -19.29
C GLY A 10 5.97 11.35 -18.91
N ASP A 11 5.93 12.25 -19.88
CA ASP A 11 5.24 13.55 -19.78
C ASP A 11 3.81 13.50 -20.36
N ASP A 12 3.40 12.34 -20.90
CA ASP A 12 2.04 12.07 -21.40
C ASP A 12 1.24 11.23 -20.40
N ASP A 13 -0.09 11.23 -20.50
CA ASP A 13 -0.97 10.42 -19.66
C ASP A 13 -0.64 8.91 -19.76
N MET A 14 -0.70 8.22 -18.62
CA MET A 14 -0.30 6.82 -18.52
C MET A 14 -1.39 5.97 -17.87
N THR A 15 -1.63 4.80 -18.46
CA THR A 15 -2.40 3.72 -17.84
C THR A 15 -1.53 2.48 -17.73
N LEU A 16 -1.31 1.99 -16.51
CA LEU A 16 -0.48 0.83 -16.22
C LEU A 16 -1.29 -0.19 -15.45
N THR A 17 -1.29 -1.43 -15.92
CA THR A 17 -2.01 -2.52 -15.27
C THR A 17 -1.21 -3.81 -15.36
N ASN A 18 -1.16 -4.59 -14.28
CA ASN A 18 -0.51 -5.91 -14.22
C ASN A 18 0.96 -5.84 -14.70
N CYS A 19 1.72 -4.89 -14.15
CA CYS A 19 3.10 -4.63 -14.55
C CYS A 19 4.05 -4.71 -13.34
N THR A 20 5.27 -5.17 -13.59
CA THR A 20 6.33 -5.26 -12.58
C THR A 20 7.53 -4.41 -13.02
N PHE A 21 8.01 -3.58 -12.10
CA PHE A 21 9.18 -2.72 -12.23
C PHE A 21 10.15 -3.04 -11.09
N GLU A 22 11.24 -3.73 -11.38
CA GLU A 22 12.20 -4.19 -10.38
C GLU A 22 13.61 -3.74 -10.74
N GLY A 23 14.36 -3.25 -9.75
CA GLY A 23 15.76 -2.83 -9.93
C GLY A 23 15.92 -1.59 -10.82
N ASN A 24 15.17 -0.53 -10.53
CA ASN A 24 15.15 0.69 -11.34
C ASN A 24 16.30 1.63 -10.98
N ASN A 25 17.05 2.12 -11.96
CA ASN A 25 18.24 2.97 -11.76
C ASN A 25 17.95 4.32 -11.11
N ILE A 26 16.71 4.80 -11.14
CA ILE A 26 16.27 6.04 -10.48
C ILE A 26 14.90 5.80 -9.83
N ASN A 27 13.81 6.12 -10.52
CA ASN A 27 12.46 5.89 -10.03
C ASN A 27 11.84 4.70 -10.77
N GLY A 28 10.91 3.98 -10.15
CA GLY A 28 10.12 2.97 -10.85
C GLY A 28 9.19 3.61 -11.86
N ILE A 29 8.48 4.66 -11.45
CA ILE A 29 7.67 5.51 -12.31
C ILE A 29 8.02 6.97 -12.05
N GLN A 30 8.21 7.73 -13.13
CA GLN A 30 8.40 9.17 -13.11
C GLN A 30 7.44 9.85 -14.09
N ALA A 31 6.75 10.89 -13.64
CA ALA A 31 5.89 11.69 -14.50
C ALA A 31 5.86 13.17 -14.12
N SER A 32 5.52 14.01 -15.09
CA SER A 32 5.48 15.47 -14.94
C SER A 32 4.33 16.06 -15.75
N GLY A 33 3.34 16.64 -15.07
CA GLY A 33 2.19 17.29 -15.72
C GLY A 33 1.27 16.34 -16.48
N SER A 34 1.17 15.10 -16.03
CA SER A 34 0.43 14.00 -16.68
C SER A 34 -0.60 13.37 -15.73
N ASP A 35 -1.62 12.72 -16.31
CA ASP A 35 -2.59 11.93 -15.56
C ASP A 35 -2.18 10.45 -15.53
N LEU A 36 -2.05 9.88 -14.32
CA LEU A 36 -1.60 8.50 -14.12
C LEU A 36 -2.74 7.67 -13.53
N THR A 37 -3.10 6.59 -14.22
CA THR A 37 -4.00 5.54 -13.71
C THR A 37 -3.25 4.22 -13.62
N ILE A 38 -3.06 3.73 -12.41
CA ILE A 38 -2.22 2.59 -12.10
C ILE A 38 -3.01 1.61 -11.25
N ASP A 39 -2.99 0.34 -11.65
CA ASP A 39 -3.75 -0.73 -11.01
C ASP A 39 -2.98 -2.06 -11.05
N HIS A 40 -2.90 -2.80 -9.95
CA HIS A 40 -2.19 -4.10 -9.90
C HIS A 40 -0.75 -4.00 -10.44
N ILE A 41 0.07 -3.11 -9.87
CA ILE A 41 1.49 -3.05 -10.20
C ILE A 41 2.36 -3.43 -9.01
N LEU A 42 3.55 -3.94 -9.33
CA LEU A 42 4.64 -4.10 -8.37
C LEU A 42 5.79 -3.17 -8.77
N ILE A 43 6.21 -2.30 -7.86
CA ILE A 43 7.45 -1.53 -7.97
C ILE A 43 8.36 -1.93 -6.82
N GLY A 44 9.51 -2.50 -7.14
CA GLY A 44 10.52 -2.90 -6.18
C GLY A 44 11.90 -2.33 -6.52
N HIS A 45 12.73 -2.12 -5.50
CA HIS A 45 14.17 -1.89 -5.67
C HIS A 45 14.52 -0.73 -6.60
N SER A 46 13.81 0.40 -6.48
CA SER A 46 14.17 1.63 -7.18
C SER A 46 15.27 2.36 -6.40
N THR A 47 16.34 2.84 -7.03
CA THR A 47 17.44 3.49 -6.28
C THR A 47 17.05 4.82 -5.63
N ASN A 48 16.00 5.47 -6.13
CA ASN A 48 15.42 6.70 -5.60
C ASN A 48 13.98 6.44 -5.13
N ASN A 49 12.95 6.91 -5.82
CA ASN A 49 11.56 6.70 -5.36
C ASN A 49 10.87 5.57 -6.13
N GLY A 50 9.92 4.88 -5.52
CA GLY A 50 9.08 3.94 -6.26
C GLY A 50 8.27 4.65 -7.34
N ILE A 51 7.48 5.65 -6.93
CA ILE A 51 6.73 6.55 -7.81
C ILE A 51 7.15 7.99 -7.52
N HIS A 52 7.45 8.76 -8.55
CA HIS A 52 7.71 10.19 -8.46
C HIS A 52 6.86 10.97 -9.47
N THR A 53 6.04 11.91 -8.98
CA THR A 53 5.24 12.78 -9.85
C THR A 53 5.45 14.24 -9.53
N THR A 54 5.39 15.08 -10.56
CA THR A 54 5.57 16.53 -10.42
C THR A 54 4.70 17.38 -11.36
N ASN A 55 4.78 18.71 -11.24
CA ASN A 55 4.24 19.70 -12.19
C ASN A 55 2.74 19.55 -12.51
N GLY A 56 1.91 19.31 -11.49
CA GLY A 56 0.46 19.26 -11.66
C GLY A 56 -0.11 17.90 -12.03
N CYS A 57 0.65 16.82 -11.90
CA CYS A 57 0.16 15.46 -12.13
C CYS A 57 -1.10 15.12 -11.32
N SER A 58 -1.94 14.26 -11.89
CA SER A 58 -2.93 13.49 -11.14
C SER A 58 -2.49 12.02 -11.02
N LEU A 59 -2.82 11.36 -9.91
CA LEU A 59 -2.47 9.96 -9.66
C LEU A 59 -3.66 9.18 -9.08
N ILE A 60 -4.06 8.11 -9.76
CA ILE A 60 -4.90 7.06 -9.22
C ILE A 60 -4.05 5.80 -9.14
N LEU A 61 -3.80 5.31 -7.92
CA LEU A 61 -3.06 4.06 -7.66
C LEU A 61 -3.96 3.09 -6.90
N LYS A 62 -4.11 1.87 -7.39
CA LYS A 62 -4.95 0.84 -6.78
C LYS A 62 -4.25 -0.51 -6.75
N ASN A 63 -4.53 -1.31 -5.71
CA ASN A 63 -4.16 -2.73 -5.65
C ASN A 63 -2.67 -2.96 -5.96
N SER A 64 -1.80 -2.06 -5.52
CA SER A 64 -0.40 -2.02 -5.98
C SER A 64 0.56 -2.10 -4.81
N ILE A 65 1.76 -2.62 -5.09
CA ILE A 65 2.85 -2.77 -4.14
C ILE A 65 3.99 -1.85 -4.53
N VAL A 66 4.47 -1.03 -3.59
CA VAL A 66 5.64 -0.16 -3.76
C VAL A 66 6.59 -0.38 -2.60
N ARG A 67 7.76 -0.97 -2.88
CA ARG A 67 8.67 -1.46 -1.84
C ARG A 67 10.14 -1.31 -2.17
N TYR A 68 10.98 -1.36 -1.13
CA TYR A 68 12.44 -1.42 -1.25
C TYR A 68 13.05 -0.29 -2.11
N SER A 69 12.43 0.89 -2.11
CA SER A 69 12.98 2.05 -2.80
C SER A 69 14.03 2.73 -1.92
N GLY A 70 15.17 3.14 -2.49
CA GLY A 70 16.27 3.84 -1.80
C GLY A 70 15.95 5.27 -1.34
N GLY A 71 14.69 5.69 -1.51
CA GLY A 71 14.11 6.97 -1.16
C GLY A 71 12.66 6.74 -0.71
N HIS A 72 11.73 7.61 -1.12
CA HIS A 72 10.34 7.42 -0.73
C HIS A 72 9.68 6.30 -1.55
N GLY A 73 8.72 5.58 -0.98
CA GLY A 73 7.86 4.70 -1.78
C GLY A 73 7.15 5.51 -2.86
N ILE A 74 6.42 6.55 -2.44
CA ILE A 74 5.71 7.47 -3.33
C ILE A 74 6.08 8.91 -2.97
N ASN A 75 6.54 9.68 -3.95
CA ASN A 75 6.95 11.07 -3.82
C ASN A 75 6.16 11.98 -4.77
N LEU A 76 5.23 12.76 -4.20
CA LEU A 76 4.36 13.67 -4.92
C LEU A 76 4.77 15.12 -4.67
N THR A 77 4.99 15.89 -5.74
CA THR A 77 5.36 17.30 -5.68
C THR A 77 4.45 18.12 -6.58
N ASP A 78 3.72 19.10 -6.05
CA ASP A 78 2.82 19.95 -6.83
C ASP A 78 1.72 19.16 -7.59
N ASN A 79 1.23 18.04 -7.05
CA ASN A 79 0.15 17.27 -7.65
C ASN A 79 -1.22 17.98 -7.49
N THR A 80 -2.09 17.78 -8.49
CA THR A 80 -3.43 18.37 -8.52
C THR A 80 -4.48 17.49 -7.86
N GLU A 81 -4.44 16.17 -8.08
CA GLU A 81 -5.33 15.19 -7.47
C GLU A 81 -4.61 13.86 -7.25
N THR A 82 -4.84 13.22 -6.11
CA THR A 82 -4.30 11.88 -5.84
C THR A 82 -5.28 11.03 -5.08
N THR A 83 -5.49 9.80 -5.55
CA THR A 83 -6.22 8.74 -4.86
C THR A 83 -5.36 7.48 -4.83
N ILE A 84 -5.08 6.96 -3.62
CA ILE A 84 -4.37 5.70 -3.43
C ILE A 84 -5.27 4.76 -2.62
N LEU A 85 -5.55 3.58 -3.18
CA LEU A 85 -6.48 2.60 -2.63
C LEU A 85 -5.84 1.22 -2.55
N ASN A 86 -6.14 0.47 -1.49
CA ASN A 86 -5.87 -0.97 -1.38
C ASN A 86 -4.41 -1.33 -1.73
N SER A 87 -3.46 -0.47 -1.40
CA SER A 87 -2.06 -0.59 -1.84
C SER A 87 -1.14 -0.79 -0.64
N TRP A 88 -0.07 -1.55 -0.85
CA TRP A 88 0.98 -1.77 0.13
C TRP A 88 2.21 -0.94 -0.21
N ILE A 89 2.69 -0.17 0.76
CA ILE A 89 3.81 0.74 0.60
C ILE A 89 4.77 0.53 1.77
N HIS A 90 5.82 -0.26 1.56
CA HIS A 90 6.59 -0.77 2.69
C HIS A 90 8.09 -0.92 2.42
N ASN A 91 8.90 -0.96 3.48
CA ASN A 91 10.34 -1.20 3.39
C ASN A 91 11.08 -0.24 2.44
N ASN A 92 10.70 1.04 2.42
CA ASN A 92 11.44 2.06 1.66
C ASN A 92 12.41 2.80 2.60
N ASP A 93 13.59 3.19 2.09
CA ASP A 93 14.69 3.80 2.86
C ASP A 93 14.39 5.25 3.32
N ALA A 94 13.24 5.80 2.97
CA ALA A 94 12.72 7.08 3.49
C ALA A 94 11.26 6.94 3.92
N SER A 95 10.43 7.95 3.65
CA SER A 95 9.00 7.87 3.99
C SER A 95 8.24 7.00 2.98
N GLY A 96 7.28 6.18 3.43
CA GLY A 96 6.44 5.37 2.54
C GLY A 96 5.71 6.25 1.53
N PHE A 97 5.06 7.31 2.01
CA PHE A 97 4.41 8.32 1.20
C PHE A 97 4.88 9.73 1.59
N TYR A 98 5.35 10.50 0.61
CA TYR A 98 5.70 11.91 0.75
C TYR A 98 4.85 12.78 -0.17
N SER A 99 4.31 13.88 0.35
CA SER A 99 3.61 14.87 -0.45
C SER A 99 4.01 16.31 -0.11
N SER A 100 4.20 17.12 -1.16
CA SER A 100 4.46 18.56 -1.04
C SER A 100 3.61 19.36 -2.03
N ASN A 101 3.14 20.54 -1.58
CA ASN A 101 2.36 21.50 -2.38
C ASN A 101 1.11 20.92 -3.08
N HIS A 102 0.53 19.85 -2.55
CA HIS A 102 -0.66 19.21 -3.11
C HIS A 102 -1.89 20.13 -3.02
N THR A 103 -2.77 20.11 -4.02
CA THR A 103 -3.98 20.95 -4.02
C THR A 103 -4.93 20.56 -2.88
N VAL A 104 -5.42 21.53 -2.10
CA VAL A 104 -6.22 21.25 -0.88
C VAL A 104 -7.46 20.39 -1.19
N GLU A 105 -7.74 19.42 -0.30
CA GLU A 105 -8.87 18.48 -0.36
C GLU A 105 -8.85 17.43 -1.48
N THR A 106 -7.77 17.30 -2.24
CA THR A 106 -7.69 16.38 -3.39
C THR A 106 -6.79 15.17 -3.16
N LEU A 107 -6.31 14.96 -1.93
CA LEU A 107 -5.41 13.86 -1.56
C LEU A 107 -6.16 12.87 -0.68
N HIS A 108 -6.41 11.67 -1.23
CA HIS A 108 -7.20 10.61 -0.61
C HIS A 108 -6.37 9.32 -0.51
N LEU A 109 -6.23 8.82 0.71
CA LEU A 109 -5.52 7.58 1.02
C LEU A 109 -6.50 6.67 1.77
N ARG A 110 -6.86 5.53 1.20
CA ARG A 110 -7.81 4.62 1.83
C ARG A 110 -7.44 3.16 1.68
N ASN A 111 -7.67 2.35 2.73
CA ASN A 111 -7.41 0.91 2.73
C ASN A 111 -5.95 0.57 2.39
N ASN A 112 -5.00 1.47 2.68
CA ASN A 112 -3.59 1.22 2.37
C ASN A 112 -2.86 0.66 3.60
N THR A 113 -1.83 -0.14 3.34
CA THR A 113 -0.89 -0.59 4.35
C THR A 113 0.44 0.08 4.11
N ILE A 114 0.85 0.94 5.04
CA ILE A 114 2.11 1.69 4.97
C ILE A 114 2.98 1.27 6.15
N TYR A 115 3.91 0.37 5.88
CA TYR A 115 4.58 -0.43 6.91
C TYR A 115 6.10 -0.41 6.79
N ASP A 116 6.79 -0.38 7.93
CA ASP A 116 8.25 -0.65 8.01
C ASP A 116 9.10 0.20 7.03
N ASN A 117 8.79 1.50 6.91
CA ASN A 117 9.64 2.43 6.17
C ASN A 117 10.63 3.12 7.13
N ASP A 118 11.87 3.34 6.67
CA ASP A 118 13.00 3.83 7.49
C ASP A 118 12.82 5.26 8.03
N SER A 119 11.83 6.00 7.53
CA SER A 119 11.45 7.31 8.06
C SER A 119 9.99 7.34 8.51
N TYR A 120 9.13 8.07 7.80
CA TYR A 120 7.73 8.22 8.17
C TYR A 120 6.83 7.30 7.36
N GLY A 121 5.70 6.86 7.90
CA GLY A 121 4.68 6.23 7.06
C GLY A 121 4.17 7.23 6.02
N ILE A 122 3.60 8.34 6.51
CA ILE A 122 3.13 9.46 5.69
C ILE A 122 3.81 10.74 6.16
N GLU A 123 4.49 11.39 5.22
CA GLU A 123 5.10 12.70 5.38
C GLU A 123 4.43 13.74 4.48
N CYS A 124 4.13 14.91 5.05
CA CYS A 124 3.63 16.06 4.31
C CYS A 124 4.47 17.30 4.59
N SER A 125 4.76 18.07 3.55
CA SER A 125 5.40 19.37 3.68
C SER A 125 4.50 20.39 4.40
N GLU A 126 5.06 21.55 4.74
CA GLU A 126 4.31 22.64 5.39
C GLU A 126 3.13 23.11 4.52
N TYR A 127 3.31 23.07 3.20
CA TYR A 127 2.36 23.54 2.21
C TYR A 127 1.63 22.38 1.52
N GLY A 128 0.35 22.58 1.24
CA GLY A 128 -0.49 21.63 0.50
C GLY A 128 -1.61 21.00 1.34
N ALA A 129 -2.31 20.05 0.72
CA ALA A 129 -3.48 19.38 1.26
C ALA A 129 -3.22 18.72 2.62
N ASP A 130 -4.24 18.71 3.49
CA ASP A 130 -4.33 17.74 4.58
C ASP A 130 -4.94 16.47 4.01
N PRO A 131 -4.19 15.35 3.92
CA PRO A 131 -4.68 14.12 3.33
C PRO A 131 -5.93 13.60 4.04
N ASN A 132 -6.94 13.17 3.29
CA ASN A 132 -8.03 12.37 3.83
C ASN A 132 -7.52 10.93 3.96
N ILE A 133 -7.23 10.49 5.18
CA ILE A 133 -6.67 9.17 5.49
C ILE A 133 -7.75 8.36 6.19
N SER A 134 -8.15 7.24 5.60
CA SER A 134 -9.19 6.37 6.16
C SER A 134 -8.86 4.90 6.00
N ASN A 135 -9.18 4.06 6.98
CA ASN A 135 -8.98 2.62 6.85
C ASN A 135 -7.55 2.21 6.52
N CYS A 136 -6.53 2.95 6.96
CA CYS A 136 -5.15 2.60 6.66
C CYS A 136 -4.48 1.94 7.87
N ILE A 137 -3.60 0.97 7.62
CA ILE A 137 -2.57 0.60 8.58
C ILE A 137 -1.36 1.49 8.29
N ILE A 138 -0.89 2.22 9.29
CA ILE A 138 0.33 3.02 9.21
C ILE A 138 1.13 2.71 10.47
N SER A 139 2.04 1.75 10.40
CA SER A 139 2.74 1.24 11.57
C SER A 139 4.13 0.71 11.24
N GLY A 140 4.95 0.45 12.25
CA GLY A 140 6.31 -0.07 12.05
C GLY A 140 7.28 0.92 11.40
N ASN A 141 6.87 2.15 11.08
CA ASN A 141 7.74 3.14 10.48
C ASN A 141 8.69 3.75 11.53
N ASP A 142 9.97 3.86 11.19
CA ASP A 142 11.08 4.05 12.13
C ASP A 142 11.06 5.40 12.85
N SER A 143 10.77 6.48 12.12
CA SER A 143 10.73 7.83 12.70
C SER A 143 9.40 8.14 13.36
N ASN A 144 8.28 7.91 12.65
CA ASN A 144 6.90 7.99 13.15
C ASN A 144 5.91 7.54 12.05
N ASP A 145 4.67 7.25 12.40
CA ASP A 145 3.66 6.92 11.38
C ASP A 145 3.27 8.13 10.54
N LEU A 146 3.11 9.28 11.19
CA LEU A 146 2.63 10.51 10.57
C LEU A 146 3.57 11.67 10.91
N TYR A 147 3.99 12.42 9.89
CA TYR A 147 4.73 13.66 10.07
C TYR A 147 4.25 14.76 9.12
N ARG A 148 3.95 15.94 9.69
CA ARG A 148 3.62 17.15 8.92
C ARG A 148 4.46 18.30 9.42
N VAL A 149 5.23 18.90 8.51
CA VAL A 149 6.07 20.06 8.85
C VAL A 149 5.19 21.21 9.34
N ASN A 150 5.47 21.73 10.53
CA ASN A 150 4.74 22.84 11.18
C ASN A 150 3.21 22.65 11.24
N GLY A 151 2.72 21.41 11.26
CA GLY A 151 1.29 21.12 11.20
C GLY A 151 0.88 19.84 11.91
N SER A 152 -0.36 19.43 11.67
CA SER A 152 -0.93 18.18 12.17
C SER A 152 -1.90 17.62 11.14
N PHE A 153 -2.10 16.30 11.15
CA PHE A 153 -3.12 15.66 10.34
C PHE A 153 -4.46 15.74 11.04
N ASN A 154 -5.49 16.28 10.39
CA ASN A 154 -6.81 16.46 11.03
C ASN A 154 -7.87 15.53 10.44
N LYS A 155 -7.54 14.77 9.39
CA LYS A 155 -8.48 13.94 8.62
C LYS A 155 -8.04 12.47 8.60
N VAL A 156 -7.70 11.94 9.78
CA VAL A 156 -7.29 10.53 9.98
C VAL A 156 -8.38 9.78 10.75
N ASN A 157 -9.04 8.81 10.12
CA ASN A 157 -10.13 8.05 10.75
C ASN A 157 -10.02 6.56 10.42
N TYR A 158 -10.50 5.70 11.32
CA TYR A 158 -10.53 4.25 11.13
C TYR A 158 -9.16 3.68 10.73
N CYS A 159 -8.06 4.25 11.22
CA CYS A 159 -6.71 3.80 10.92
C CYS A 159 -6.10 3.07 12.12
N LEU A 160 -5.16 2.17 11.88
CA LEU A 160 -4.29 1.64 12.93
C LEU A 160 -2.94 2.37 12.87
N LEU A 161 -2.50 2.89 14.02
CA LEU A 161 -1.21 3.58 14.18
C LEU A 161 -0.43 3.02 15.38
N GLN A 162 0.88 3.21 15.43
CA GLN A 162 1.69 2.90 16.62
C GLN A 162 1.31 3.80 17.80
N ASN A 163 1.01 5.08 17.52
CA ASN A 163 0.69 6.09 18.51
C ASN A 163 -0.75 6.58 18.41
N THR A 164 -1.36 6.93 19.56
CA THR A 164 -2.71 7.46 19.59
C THR A 164 -2.85 8.72 18.75
N HIS A 165 -3.83 8.76 17.85
CA HIS A 165 -4.12 9.91 17.02
C HIS A 165 -5.61 10.26 17.09
N SER A 166 -5.93 11.56 17.13
CA SER A 166 -7.31 12.01 17.11
C SER A 166 -8.02 11.59 15.82
N GLY A 167 -9.30 11.25 15.93
CA GLY A 167 -10.08 10.76 14.81
C GLY A 167 -11.05 9.69 15.26
N ILE A 168 -12.08 9.45 14.45
CA ILE A 168 -13.10 8.43 14.73
C ILE A 168 -12.51 7.07 14.38
N GLY A 169 -12.67 6.08 15.26
CA GLY A 169 -12.36 4.68 14.93
C GLY A 169 -10.88 4.33 14.81
N ASN A 170 -9.96 5.26 15.10
CA ASN A 170 -8.53 4.95 15.09
C ASN A 170 -8.18 3.94 16.19
N LEU A 171 -7.37 2.95 15.84
CA LEU A 171 -6.82 1.94 16.72
C LEU A 171 -5.33 2.20 16.96
N THR A 172 -4.78 1.54 17.98
CA THR A 172 -3.33 1.53 18.20
C THR A 172 -2.83 0.14 18.53
N GLY A 173 -1.63 -0.19 18.07
CA GLY A 173 -0.94 -1.42 18.41
C GLY A 173 -0.38 -2.12 17.19
N ASP A 174 -0.22 -3.43 17.33
CA ASP A 174 0.27 -4.31 16.27
C ASP A 174 -0.86 -4.60 15.26
N PRO A 175 -0.60 -4.45 13.94
CA PRO A 175 -1.49 -4.97 12.89
C PRO A 175 -1.74 -6.48 12.97
N CYS A 176 -0.80 -7.25 13.54
CA CYS A 176 -0.83 -8.71 13.58
C CYS A 176 -0.88 -9.30 12.15
N PHE A 177 0.21 -9.13 11.40
CA PHE A 177 0.37 -9.75 10.09
C PHE A 177 0.69 -11.24 10.24
N MET A 178 0.07 -12.09 9.43
CA MET A 178 0.11 -13.54 9.55
C MET A 178 1.53 -14.11 9.37
N ASN A 179 2.20 -13.71 8.28
CA ASN A 179 3.46 -14.34 7.85
C ASN A 179 4.67 -13.42 7.91
N ILE A 180 4.58 -12.26 8.56
CA ILE A 180 5.64 -11.22 8.48
C ILE A 180 7.03 -11.69 8.95
N ASP A 181 7.09 -12.64 9.89
CA ASP A 181 8.34 -13.23 10.39
C ASP A 181 8.97 -14.24 9.40
N ILE A 182 8.20 -14.72 8.43
CA ILE A 182 8.59 -15.72 7.42
C ILE A 182 8.82 -15.04 6.07
N ASP A 183 7.91 -14.15 5.69
CA ASP A 183 7.95 -13.34 4.48
C ASP A 183 7.60 -11.89 4.84
N SER A 184 8.60 -11.01 4.78
CA SER A 184 8.43 -9.58 5.06
C SER A 184 7.57 -8.86 4.00
N ASP A 185 7.29 -9.51 2.88
CA ASP A 185 6.46 -8.99 1.79
C ASP A 185 4.98 -9.35 1.94
N ASP A 186 4.64 -10.25 2.86
CA ASP A 186 3.27 -10.67 3.13
C ASP A 186 2.67 -9.87 4.29
N LEU A 187 1.83 -8.90 3.95
CA LEU A 187 1.15 -8.03 4.91
C LEU A 187 -0.29 -8.46 5.20
N HIS A 188 -0.70 -9.68 4.83
CA HIS A 188 -2.04 -10.14 5.15
C HIS A 188 -2.27 -10.24 6.66
N LEU A 189 -3.47 -9.90 7.10
CA LEU A 189 -3.85 -9.92 8.51
C LEU A 189 -4.05 -11.35 9.01
N ASP A 190 -3.51 -11.61 10.20
CA ASP A 190 -3.82 -12.81 10.99
C ASP A 190 -5.29 -12.83 11.44
N GLU A 191 -5.81 -14.02 11.73
CA GLU A 191 -7.19 -14.22 12.22
C GLU A 191 -7.51 -13.44 13.50
N THR A 192 -6.50 -13.14 14.33
CA THR A 192 -6.64 -12.42 15.60
C THR A 192 -6.41 -10.91 15.48
N SER A 193 -6.12 -10.41 14.28
CA SER A 193 -5.87 -9.00 14.04
C SER A 193 -7.04 -8.12 14.48
N GLN A 194 -6.73 -7.03 15.18
CA GLN A 194 -7.71 -5.99 15.50
C GLN A 194 -8.13 -5.15 14.30
N CYS A 195 -7.39 -5.21 13.19
CA CYS A 195 -7.71 -4.48 11.97
C CYS A 195 -8.84 -5.14 11.18
N LYS A 196 -9.05 -6.43 11.41
CA LYS A 196 -10.11 -7.22 10.78
C LYS A 196 -11.49 -6.68 11.14
N ASP A 197 -12.36 -6.54 10.15
CA ASP A 197 -13.74 -6.04 10.25
C ASP A 197 -13.88 -4.70 11.02
N SER A 198 -12.84 -3.85 10.99
CA SER A 198 -12.74 -2.69 11.89
C SER A 198 -12.72 -1.33 11.19
N GLY A 199 -12.70 -1.27 9.86
CA GLY A 199 -12.70 -0.03 9.09
C GLY A 199 -14.05 0.72 9.08
N ASP A 200 -14.12 1.85 8.40
CA ASP A 200 -15.33 2.70 8.36
C ASP A 200 -16.54 1.89 7.83
N PRO A 201 -17.62 1.74 8.61
CA PRO A 201 -18.79 0.98 8.18
C PRO A 201 -19.65 1.73 7.14
N ASN A 202 -19.37 3.00 6.83
CA ASN A 202 -20.18 3.84 5.95
C ASN A 202 -19.51 4.21 4.63
N GLY A 203 -18.31 3.70 4.35
CA GLY A 203 -17.64 3.92 3.07
C GLY A 203 -18.30 3.17 1.91
N ASP A 204 -17.92 3.56 0.69
CA ASP A 204 -18.31 2.87 -0.54
C ASP A 204 -17.18 1.92 -0.97
N TYR A 205 -17.45 0.62 -0.88
CA TYR A 205 -16.46 -0.45 -1.04
C TYR A 205 -16.79 -1.37 -2.23
N ASP A 206 -17.27 -0.80 -3.33
CA ASP A 206 -17.33 -1.48 -4.63
C ASP A 206 -15.92 -1.55 -5.27
N GLU A 207 -15.00 -2.23 -4.57
CA GLU A 207 -13.59 -2.37 -4.90
C GLU A 207 -13.05 -3.75 -4.47
N THR A 208 -11.87 -4.11 -4.97
CA THR A 208 -11.16 -5.32 -4.58
C THR A 208 -10.05 -5.02 -3.58
N ASP A 209 -9.61 -6.02 -2.83
CA ASP A 209 -8.32 -6.00 -2.13
C ASP A 209 -7.15 -6.26 -3.12
N ILE A 210 -5.95 -6.47 -2.56
CA ILE A 210 -4.71 -6.58 -3.32
C ILE A 210 -4.60 -7.91 -4.09
N ASP A 211 -5.27 -8.95 -3.60
CA ASP A 211 -5.34 -10.28 -4.22
C ASP A 211 -6.47 -10.38 -5.27
N GLY A 212 -7.27 -9.32 -5.41
CA GLY A 212 -8.34 -9.21 -6.39
C GLY A 212 -9.67 -9.78 -5.91
N GLU A 213 -9.80 -10.03 -4.60
CA GLU A 213 -11.00 -10.53 -3.95
C GLU A 213 -11.89 -9.36 -3.51
N ASN A 214 -13.09 -9.66 -3.02
CA ASN A 214 -14.01 -8.59 -2.61
C ASN A 214 -13.48 -7.92 -1.34
N ARG A 215 -13.36 -6.59 -1.37
CA ARG A 215 -12.83 -5.83 -0.23
C ARG A 215 -13.64 -5.96 1.08
N ILE A 216 -14.90 -6.40 0.99
CA ILE A 216 -15.71 -6.78 2.13
C ILE A 216 -16.11 -8.25 1.97
N TYR A 217 -15.61 -9.09 2.87
CA TYR A 217 -15.98 -10.51 2.90
C TYR A 217 -16.90 -10.85 4.09
N TYR A 218 -16.55 -10.46 5.32
CA TYR A 218 -17.33 -10.77 6.53
C TYR A 218 -18.31 -9.67 6.99
N GLY A 219 -18.55 -8.68 6.14
CA GLY A 219 -19.63 -7.69 6.29
C GLY A 219 -19.17 -6.30 6.73
N ARG A 220 -17.92 -6.14 7.15
CA ARG A 220 -17.27 -4.84 7.33
C ARG A 220 -15.89 -4.86 6.67
N VAL A 221 -15.43 -3.70 6.22
CA VAL A 221 -14.10 -3.58 5.62
C VAL A 221 -13.01 -3.69 6.68
N ASP A 222 -11.88 -4.26 6.32
CA ASP A 222 -10.68 -4.25 7.14
C ASP A 222 -9.98 -2.89 7.12
N ILE A 223 -9.24 -2.59 8.19
CA ILE A 223 -8.29 -1.48 8.20
C ILE A 223 -7.00 -1.95 7.52
N GLY A 224 -6.61 -1.29 6.43
CA GLY A 224 -5.34 -1.52 5.73
C GLY A 224 -5.35 -2.80 4.91
N ALA A 225 -4.47 -3.74 5.23
CA ALA A 225 -4.39 -5.02 4.54
C ALA A 225 -5.67 -5.82 4.72
N ASP A 226 -5.90 -6.72 3.78
CA ASP A 226 -6.91 -7.76 3.84
C ASP A 226 -6.42 -8.97 4.64
N GLU A 227 -7.38 -9.83 4.96
CA GLU A 227 -7.21 -11.02 5.77
C GLU A 227 -6.54 -12.17 5.01
N TYR A 228 -5.68 -12.93 5.71
CA TYR A 228 -5.12 -14.15 5.13
C TYR A 228 -6.22 -15.21 4.94
N TYR A 229 -6.43 -15.66 3.70
CA TYR A 229 -7.37 -16.74 3.40
C TYR A 229 -6.71 -18.10 3.49
N TRP A 230 -6.90 -18.77 4.63
CA TRP A 230 -6.49 -20.16 4.77
C TRP A 230 -7.34 -21.07 3.87
N SER A 231 -6.71 -21.65 2.85
CA SER A 231 -7.31 -22.71 2.04
C SER A 231 -6.80 -24.08 2.49
N PRO A 232 -7.67 -25.05 2.80
CA PRO A 232 -7.26 -26.44 3.04
C PRO A 232 -6.60 -27.12 1.83
N ALA A 233 -6.66 -26.47 0.66
CA ALA A 233 -6.05 -26.93 -0.58
C ALA A 233 -4.74 -26.18 -0.92
N ASP A 234 -4.36 -25.20 -0.12
CA ASP A 234 -3.02 -24.61 -0.13
C ASP A 234 -2.12 -25.52 0.72
N PHE A 235 -1.44 -26.44 0.03
CA PHE A 235 -0.65 -27.51 0.64
C PHE A 235 0.80 -27.12 0.91
N ASN A 236 1.32 -26.05 0.29
CA ASN A 236 2.61 -25.47 0.68
C ASN A 236 2.48 -24.27 1.62
N GLU A 237 1.27 -23.85 1.97
CA GLU A 237 1.01 -22.71 2.85
C GLU A 237 1.63 -21.43 2.29
N ASP A 238 1.56 -21.25 0.95
CA ASP A 238 2.07 -20.05 0.27
C ASP A 238 1.00 -18.98 0.02
N GLY A 239 -0.23 -19.22 0.50
CA GLY A 239 -1.38 -18.33 0.36
C GLY A 239 -2.15 -18.53 -0.95
N PHE A 240 -1.60 -19.24 -1.94
CA PHE A 240 -2.20 -19.38 -3.27
C PHE A 240 -2.47 -20.83 -3.65
N VAL A 241 -3.74 -21.22 -3.78
CA VAL A 241 -4.06 -22.54 -4.36
C VAL A 241 -3.72 -22.57 -5.85
N ASN A 242 -2.58 -23.18 -6.19
CA ASN A 242 -2.04 -23.18 -7.54
C ASN A 242 -1.51 -24.57 -7.98
N LEU A 243 -0.73 -24.61 -9.06
CA LEU A 243 -0.19 -25.85 -9.62
C LEU A 243 0.86 -26.51 -8.73
N ILE A 244 1.49 -25.75 -7.83
CA ILE A 244 2.44 -26.24 -6.83
C ILE A 244 1.70 -27.08 -5.78
N ASP A 245 0.57 -26.60 -5.28
CA ASP A 245 -0.34 -27.36 -4.41
C ASP A 245 -0.83 -28.62 -5.08
N CYS A 246 -1.25 -28.50 -6.34
CA CYS A 246 -1.63 -29.66 -7.14
C CYS A 246 -0.49 -30.68 -7.22
N ALA A 247 0.76 -30.25 -7.34
CA ALA A 247 1.91 -31.15 -7.37
C ALA A 247 2.15 -31.83 -6.02
N ILE A 248 2.03 -31.10 -4.91
CA ILE A 248 2.14 -31.65 -3.55
C ILE A 248 1.04 -32.67 -3.30
N PHE A 249 -0.19 -32.31 -3.65
CA PHE A 249 -1.34 -33.20 -3.58
C PHE A 249 -1.14 -34.47 -4.39
N VAL A 250 -0.70 -34.35 -5.66
CA VAL A 250 -0.44 -35.49 -6.53
C VAL A 250 0.70 -36.36 -6.00
N ALA A 251 1.71 -35.78 -5.38
CA ALA A 251 2.81 -36.54 -4.76
C ALA A 251 2.36 -37.33 -3.52
N ALA A 252 1.41 -36.80 -2.75
CA ALA A 252 0.78 -37.47 -1.61
C ALA A 252 -0.38 -38.41 -2.02
N TRP A 253 -0.80 -38.39 -3.29
CA TRP A 253 -1.95 -39.16 -3.73
C TRP A 253 -1.68 -40.67 -3.66
N GLN A 254 -2.43 -41.36 -2.80
CA GLN A 254 -2.23 -42.78 -2.46
C GLN A 254 -0.89 -43.11 -1.77
N SER A 255 -0.22 -42.14 -1.14
CA SER A 255 0.82 -42.48 -0.16
C SER A 255 0.16 -43.10 1.09
N GLU A 256 0.83 -44.06 1.73
CA GLU A 256 0.33 -44.61 3.00
C GLU A 256 0.35 -43.54 4.13
N PRO A 257 -0.53 -43.65 5.15
CA PRO A 257 -0.67 -42.69 6.24
C PRO A 257 0.60 -42.47 7.07
#